data_AF-A0A9E0PKQ0-F1
#
_entry.id   AF-A0A9E0PKQ0-F1
#
_cell.length_a   1.000
_cell.length_b   1.000
_cell.length_c   1.000
_cell.angle_alpha   90.00
_cell.angle_beta   90.00
_cell.angle_gamma   90.00
#
_symmetry.space_group_name_H-M   'P 1'
#
loop_
_entity.id
_entity.type
_entity.pdbx_description
1 polymer ?
#
loop_
_entity_poly.entity_id
_entity_poly.type
_entity_poly.pdbx_seq_one_letter_code
_entity_poly.pdbx_strand_id
1 'polypeptide(L)'
;MEADLTSIENCLDQMFDATSAQQFEDATARFQQALKRAKVVAGENGPLLISLLWLARSYESQKRIAHAEYFHRRAKHLLIDSLFLDSGCHFEASENKS
;
A
#
# COMPACT_ATOMS: atom_id res chain seq x y z
N MET A 1 -10.33 3.71 5.92
CA MET A 1 -9.16 4.39 5.31
C MET A 1 -7.89 4.20 6.13
N GLU A 2 -7.71 4.81 7.32
CA GLU A 2 -6.57 4.44 8.20
C GLU A 2 -6.60 2.94 8.56
N ALA A 3 -7.79 2.41 8.84
CA ALA A 3 -7.99 0.99 9.09
C ALA A 3 -7.55 0.08 7.94
N ASP A 4 -7.62 0.55 6.68
CA ASP A 4 -7.27 -0.25 5.51
C ASP A 4 -5.74 -0.28 5.30
N LEU A 5 -5.09 0.87 5.47
CA LEU A 5 -3.62 0.96 5.45
C LEU A 5 -2.99 0.17 6.58
N THR A 6 -3.48 0.35 7.81
CA THR A 6 -3.02 -0.41 8.98
C THR A 6 -3.28 -1.90 8.82
N SER A 7 -4.38 -2.29 8.16
CA SER A 7 -4.60 -3.70 7.85
C SER A 7 -3.62 -4.25 6.81
N ILE A 8 -3.20 -3.47 5.82
CA ILE A 8 -2.18 -3.87 4.84
C ILE A 8 -0.82 -4.00 5.54
N GLU A 9 -0.45 -3.02 6.36
CA GLU A 9 0.77 -3.01 7.17
C GLU A 9 0.84 -4.25 8.07
N ASN A 10 -0.24 -4.56 8.79
CA ASN A 10 -0.31 -5.76 9.63
C ASN A 10 -0.15 -7.06 8.83
N CYS A 11 -0.72 -7.15 7.62
CA CYS A 11 -0.48 -8.32 6.75
C CYS A 11 1.00 -8.43 6.33
N LEU A 12 1.67 -7.29 6.07
CA LEU A 12 3.10 -7.27 5.70
C LEU A 12 4.02 -7.58 6.88
N ASP A 13 3.68 -7.11 8.08
CA ASP A 13 4.40 -7.44 9.31
C ASP A 13 4.34 -8.94 9.57
N GLN A 14 3.14 -9.51 9.51
CA GLN A 14 2.97 -10.95 9.67
C GLN A 14 3.66 -11.76 8.57
N MET A 15 3.73 -11.25 7.34
CA MET A 15 4.52 -11.87 6.27
C MET A 15 6.01 -11.86 6.61
N PHE A 16 6.53 -10.75 7.15
CA PHE A 16 7.93 -10.62 7.53
C PHE A 16 8.29 -11.57 8.68
N ASP A 17 7.42 -11.68 9.68
CA ASP A 17 7.57 -12.61 10.79
C ASP A 17 7.57 -14.06 10.30
N ALA A 18 6.61 -14.42 9.43
CA ALA A 18 6.54 -15.75 8.82
C ALA A 18 7.79 -16.07 7.97
N THR A 19 8.31 -15.09 7.22
CA THR A 19 9.53 -15.24 6.43
C THR A 19 10.75 -15.47 7.33
N SER A 20 10.82 -14.76 8.45
CA SER A 20 11.88 -14.93 9.46
C SER A 20 11.79 -16.28 10.16
N ALA A 21 10.58 -16.83 10.32
CA ALA A 21 10.33 -18.17 10.85
C ALA A 21 10.44 -19.30 9.80
N GLN A 22 10.86 -18.99 8.56
CA GLN A 22 10.93 -19.93 7.43
C GLN A 22 9.58 -20.56 7.03
N GLN A 23 8.47 -19.92 7.40
CA GLN A 23 7.10 -20.33 7.06
C GLN A 23 6.67 -19.66 5.75
N PHE A 24 7.24 -20.12 4.62
CA PHE A 24 7.04 -19.47 3.32
C PHE A 24 5.60 -19.58 2.77
N GLU A 25 4.87 -20.64 3.13
CA GLU A 25 3.45 -20.78 2.76
C GLU A 25 2.60 -19.68 3.42
N ASP A 26 2.77 -19.48 4.72
CA ASP A 26 2.09 -18.43 5.48
C ASP A 26 2.49 -17.03 4.98
N ALA A 27 3.78 -16.82 4.71
CA ALA A 27 4.27 -15.55 4.14
C ALA A 27 3.61 -15.26 2.78
N THR A 28 3.50 -16.26 1.91
CA THR A 28 2.87 -16.12 0.59
C THR A 28 1.38 -15.79 0.72
N ALA A 29 0.66 -16.47 1.62
CA ALA A 29 -0.75 -16.18 1.86
C ALA A 29 -0.97 -14.75 2.39
N ARG A 30 -0.10 -14.29 3.30
CA ARG A 30 -0.16 -12.93 3.86
C ARG A 30 0.17 -11.86 2.82
N PHE A 31 1.15 -12.10 1.94
CA PHE A 31 1.46 -11.22 0.82
C PHE A 31 0.27 -11.08 -0.15
N GLN A 32 -0.37 -12.20 -0.50
CA GLN A 32 -1.55 -12.18 -1.37
C GLN A 32 -2.71 -11.42 -0.72
N GLN A 33 -2.91 -11.57 0.59
CA GLN A 33 -3.93 -10.81 1.32
C GLN A 33 -3.65 -9.31 1.31
N ALA A 34 -2.39 -8.91 1.55
CA ALA A 34 -1.96 -7.51 1.49
C ALA A 34 -2.20 -6.92 0.08
N LEU A 35 -1.82 -7.67 -0.97
CA LEU A 35 -2.01 -7.25 -2.36
C LEU A 35 -3.50 -7.09 -2.73
N LYS A 36 -4.36 -8.01 -2.29
CA LYS A 36 -5.81 -7.91 -2.53
C LYS A 36 -6.38 -6.64 -1.90
N ARG A 37 -6.01 -6.34 -0.66
CA ARG A 37 -6.44 -5.12 0.03
C ARG A 37 -5.88 -3.86 -0.65
N ALA A 38 -4.60 -3.87 -1.01
CA ALA A 38 -3.98 -2.73 -1.70
C ALA A 38 -4.64 -2.43 -3.05
N LYS A 39 -5.05 -3.46 -3.81
CA LYS A 39 -5.82 -3.28 -5.05
C LYS A 39 -7.21 -2.69 -4.80
N VAL A 40 -7.87 -3.03 -3.69
CA VAL A 40 -9.17 -2.45 -3.33
C VAL A 40 -9.05 -0.97 -2.98
N VAL A 41 -7.97 -0.58 -2.31
CA VAL A 41 -7.82 0.80 -1.81
C VAL A 41 -7.17 1.74 -2.83
N ALA A 42 -6.21 1.25 -3.62
CA ALA A 42 -5.39 2.05 -4.52
C ALA A 42 -5.51 1.64 -5.99
N GLY A 43 -6.40 0.69 -6.32
CA GLY A 43 -6.61 0.23 -7.70
C GLY A 43 -5.31 -0.27 -8.35
N GLU A 44 -4.96 0.34 -9.49
CA GLU A 44 -3.73 0.05 -10.24
C GLU A 44 -2.45 0.39 -9.46
N ASN A 45 -2.52 1.30 -8.49
CA ASN A 45 -1.41 1.67 -7.62
C ASN A 45 -1.21 0.68 -6.46
N GLY A 46 -2.05 -0.35 -6.33
CA GLY A 46 -1.97 -1.35 -5.27
C GLY A 46 -0.58 -2.03 -5.14
N PRO A 47 0.04 -2.52 -6.22
CA PRO A 47 1.40 -3.04 -6.17
C PRO A 47 2.44 -2.02 -5.71
N LEU A 48 2.34 -0.76 -6.18
CA LEU A 48 3.24 0.32 -5.79
C LEU A 48 3.13 0.63 -4.29
N LEU A 49 1.90 0.64 -3.74
CA LEU A 49 1.64 0.82 -2.31
C LEU A 49 2.36 -0.25 -1.48
N ILE A 50 2.25 -1.52 -1.89
CA ILE A 50 2.94 -2.64 -1.23
C ILE A 50 4.46 -2.47 -1.28
N SER A 51 5.02 -2.10 -2.43
CA SER A 51 6.46 -1.88 -2.57
C SER A 51 6.98 -0.77 -1.65
N LEU A 52 6.23 0.33 -1.51
CA LEU A 52 6.60 1.44 -0.62
C LEU A 52 6.58 1.02 0.85
N LEU A 53 5.56 0.29 1.29
CA LEU A 53 5.45 -0.21 2.66
C LEU A 53 6.55 -1.24 2.96
N TRP A 54 6.86 -2.11 2.01
CA TRP A 54 7.96 -3.07 2.15
C TRP A 54 9.32 -2.38 2.28
N LEU A 55 9.59 -1.34 1.48
CA LEU A 55 10.79 -0.53 1.61
C LEU A 55 10.86 0.16 2.98
N ALA A 56 9.73 0.71 3.46
CA ALA A 56 9.66 1.33 4.77
C ALA A 56 10.09 0.33 5.87
N ARG A 57 9.49 -0.86 5.86
CA ARG A 57 9.78 -1.92 6.84
C ARG A 57 11.22 -2.43 6.77
N SER A 58 11.77 -2.55 5.55
CA SER A 58 13.17 -2.91 5.34
C SER A 58 14.13 -1.86 5.92
N TYR A 59 13.78 -0.58 5.84
CA TYR A 59 14.60 0.48 6.45
C TYR A 59 14.46 0.56 7.97
N GLU A 60 13.29 0.24 8.53
CA GLU A 60 13.11 0.12 9.98
C GLU A 60 14.02 -0.98 10.57
N SER A 61 14.07 -2.15 9.93
CA SER A 61 14.93 -3.26 10.38
C SER A 61 16.42 -2.91 10.33
N GLN A 62 16.82 -2.03 9.40
CA GLN A 62 18.17 -1.46 9.29
C GLN A 62 18.43 -0.27 10.22
N LYS A 63 17.48 0.10 11.10
CA LYS A 63 17.53 1.30 11.96
C LYS A 63 17.66 2.62 11.20
N ARG A 64 17.28 2.65 9.92
CA ARG A 64 17.29 3.86 9.06
C ARG A 64 15.94 4.57 9.10
N ILE A 65 15.55 5.05 10.29
CA ILE A 65 14.21 5.59 10.58
C ILE A 65 13.80 6.72 9.62
N ALA A 66 14.69 7.65 9.30
CA ALA A 66 14.39 8.75 8.39
C ALA A 66 13.97 8.27 6.97
N HIS A 67 14.55 7.17 6.50
CA HIS A 67 14.17 6.59 5.21
C HIS A 67 12.84 5.86 5.32
N ALA A 68 12.63 5.09 6.39
CA ALA A 68 11.36 4.42 6.66
C ALA A 68 10.18 5.41 6.67
N GLU A 69 10.29 6.50 7.43
CA GLU A 69 9.27 7.55 7.50
C GLU A 69 8.99 8.20 6.14
N TYR A 70 10.02 8.38 5.30
CA TYR A 70 9.86 8.91 3.96
C TYR A 70 8.96 8.00 3.10
N PHE A 71 9.22 6.69 3.11
CA PHE A 71 8.42 5.72 2.36
C PHE A 71 7.01 5.56 2.93
N HIS A 72 6.85 5.58 4.25
CA HIS A 72 5.54 5.59 4.90
C HIS A 72 4.70 6.82 4.51
N ARG A 73 5.29 8.01 4.52
CA ARG A 73 4.60 9.23 4.04
C ARG A 73 4.21 9.12 2.57
N ARG A 74 5.09 8.56 1.73
CA ARG A 74 4.81 8.39 0.30
C ARG A 74 3.68 7.39 0.04
N ALA A 75 3.62 6.29 0.81
CA ALA A 75 2.52 5.33 0.77
C ALA A 75 1.19 6.00 1.15
N LYS A 76 1.18 6.84 2.18
CA LYS A 76 -0.01 7.61 2.60
C LYS A 76 -0.46 8.60 1.53
N HIS A 77 0.45 9.35 0.91
CA HIS A 77 0.10 10.24 -0.20
C HIS A 77 -0.50 9.50 -1.38
N LEU A 78 0.09 8.37 -1.79
CA LEU A 78 -0.44 7.56 -2.89
C LEU A 78 -1.87 7.08 -2.63
N LEU A 79 -2.16 6.72 -1.37
CA LEU A 79 -3.50 6.32 -0.94
C LEU A 79 -4.49 7.49 -1.08
N ILE A 80 -4.10 8.66 -0.56
CA ILE A 80 -4.88 9.89 -0.63
C ILE A 80 -5.15 10.27 -2.09
N ASP A 81 -4.12 10.26 -2.93
CA ASP A 81 -4.23 10.58 -4.36
C ASP A 81 -5.17 9.63 -5.08
N SER A 82 -5.07 8.32 -4.81
CA SER A 82 -5.93 7.30 -5.42
C SER A 82 -7.41 7.48 -5.04
N LEU A 83 -7.69 7.94 -3.82
CA LEU A 83 -9.04 8.24 -3.36
C LEU A 83 -9.62 9.51 -4.02
N PHE A 84 -8.79 10.55 -4.19
CA PHE A 84 -9.21 11.77 -4.88
C PHE A 84 -9.49 11.53 -6.37
N LEU A 85 -8.72 10.65 -7.02
CA LEU A 85 -8.95 10.22 -8.39
C LEU A 85 -10.26 9.43 -8.54
N ASP A 86 -10.56 8.53 -7.60
CA ASP A 86 -11.80 7.73 -7.62
C ASP A 86 -13.04 8.57 -7.29
N SER A 87 -12.89 9.61 -6.47
CA SER A 87 -13.96 10.57 -6.12
C SER A 87 -14.20 11.65 -7.18
N GLY A 88 -13.28 11.80 -8.15
CA GLY A 88 -13.21 12.95 -9.06
C GLY A 88 -13.68 12.69 -10.49
N CYS A 89 -14.08 11.48 -10.85
CA CYS A 89 -14.56 11.16 -12.20
C CYS A 89 -16.09 11.25 -12.31
N HIS A 90 -16.62 12.46 -12.16
CA HIS A 90 -17.84 12.88 -12.84
C HIS A 90 -17.68 14.32 -13.35
N PHE A 91 -16.64 14.58 -14.13
CA PHE A 91 -16.61 15.77 -14.97
C PHE A 91 -17.20 15.39 -16.31
N GLU A 92 -18.50 15.66 -16.48
CA GLU A 92 -19.15 15.63 -17.78
C GLU A 92 -18.35 16.53 -18.73
N ALA A 93 -17.73 15.94 -19.75
CA ALA A 93 -17.30 16.67 -20.92
C ALA A 93 -18.53 17.01 -21.76
N SER A 94 -19.37 17.92 -21.25
CA SER A 94 -20.34 18.67 -22.04
C SER A 94 -19.69 19.98 -22.49
N GLU A 95 -18.69 19.89 -23.37
CA GLU A 95 -18.32 21.03 -24.21
C GLU A 95 -18.70 20.75 -25.65
N ASN A 96 -19.97 21.08 -25.91
CA ASN A 96 -20.50 21.61 -27.14
C ASN A 96 -19.47 22.46 -27.90
N LYS A 97 -19.11 22.07 -29.13
CA LYS A 97 -18.65 22.99 -30.18
C LYS A 97 -19.23 22.60 -31.53
N SER A 98 -20.25 23.38 -31.89
CA SER A 98 -20.61 23.92 -33.22
C SER A 98 -21.14 22.98 -34.29
#